data_AF-A0A2T1D1U8-F1
#
_entry.id   AF-A0A2T1D1U8-F1
#
_cell.length_a   1.000
_cell.length_b   1.000
_cell.length_c   1.000
_cell.angle_alpha   90.00
_cell.angle_beta   90.00
_cell.angle_gamma   90.00
#
_symmetry.space_group_name_H-M   'P 1'
#
loop_
_entity.id
_entity.type
_entity.pdbx_description
1 polymer ?
#
loop_
_entity_poly.entity_id
_entity_poly.type
_entity_poly.pdbx_seq_one_letter_code
_entity_poly.pdbx_strand_id
1 'polypeptide(L)'
;MTLANDQPLKPEEAKRQRRFEITTEAYQIYEADSMEPAQQRLQQFIIDWQLLEPKAVQVFQRDFDLTLTFYQFDRTLHRHIRTTNHLERLFREFRTKSDEIGAFPHETSCLTVFFLVIERDHAKHDRKSVAKNS
;
A
#
# COMPACT_ATOMS: atom_id res chain seq x y z
N MET A 1 31.73 12.07 25.28
CA MET A 1 32.58 11.10 24.57
C MET A 1 31.71 9.95 24.07
N THR A 2 31.10 10.13 22.89
CA THR A 2 30.72 9.04 21.98
C THR A 2 30.67 9.65 20.59
N LEU A 3 31.75 9.48 19.83
CA LEU A 3 31.80 9.83 18.42
C LEU A 3 30.86 8.84 17.72
N ALA A 4 29.65 9.31 17.35
CA ALA A 4 28.81 8.56 16.44
C ALA A 4 29.62 8.36 15.16
N ASN A 5 29.73 7.09 14.77
CA ASN A 5 30.60 6.63 13.70
C ASN A 5 30.04 7.13 12.36
N ASP A 6 30.48 8.30 11.93
CA ASP A 6 30.02 9.04 10.74
C ASP A 6 30.60 8.45 9.43
N GLN A 7 30.73 7.11 9.39
CA GLN A 7 31.13 6.40 8.18
C GLN A 7 29.95 6.42 7.20
N PRO A 8 30.12 6.93 5.97
CA PRO A 8 29.04 6.96 4.99
C PRO A 8 28.54 5.53 4.73
N LEU A 9 27.22 5.34 4.80
CA LEU A 9 26.56 4.06 4.55
C LEU A 9 26.95 3.52 3.16
N LYS A 10 27.02 2.18 3.04
CA LYS A 10 27.21 1.58 1.71
C LYS A 10 26.02 1.97 0.80
N PRO A 11 26.21 2.09 -0.53
CA PRO A 11 25.16 2.55 -1.43
C PRO A 11 23.84 1.77 -1.33
N GLU A 12 23.91 0.44 -1.16
CA GLU A 12 22.74 -0.43 -0.98
C GLU A 12 22.00 -0.18 0.35
N GLU A 13 22.75 0.04 1.43
CA GLU A 13 22.20 0.34 2.75
C GLU A 13 21.54 1.71 2.76
N ALA A 14 22.19 2.72 2.16
CA ALA A 14 21.63 4.05 1.99
C ALA A 14 20.32 4.03 1.17
N LYS A 15 20.26 3.22 0.10
CA LYS A 15 19.04 3.05 -0.70
C LYS A 15 17.91 2.40 0.09
N ARG A 16 18.21 1.37 0.89
CA ARG A 16 17.21 0.72 1.76
C ARG A 16 16.71 1.67 2.84
N GLN A 17 17.61 2.45 3.43
CA GLN A 17 17.28 3.46 4.44
C GLN A 17 16.34 4.52 3.87
N ARG A 18 16.71 5.13 2.72
CA ARG A 18 15.83 6.11 2.04
C ARG A 18 14.47 5.51 1.69
N ARG A 19 14.44 4.28 1.17
CA ARG A 19 13.18 3.59 0.88
C ARG A 19 12.32 3.42 2.14
N PHE A 20 12.93 3.11 3.28
CA PHE A 20 12.21 2.96 4.55
C PHE A 20 11.65 4.31 5.02
N GLU A 21 12.47 5.36 5.00
CA GLU A 21 12.09 6.72 5.44
C GLU A 21 10.97 7.30 4.57
N ILE A 22 11.16 7.33 3.24
CA ILE A 22 10.16 7.88 2.31
C ILE A 22 8.83 7.14 2.41
N THR A 23 8.85 5.82 2.62
CA THR A 23 7.63 5.03 2.78
C THR A 23 6.94 5.35 4.11
N THR A 24 7.72 5.53 5.18
CA THR A 24 7.19 5.83 6.52
C THR A 24 6.52 7.20 6.54
N GLU A 25 7.17 8.22 5.98
CA GLU A 25 6.60 9.57 5.89
C GLU A 25 5.37 9.60 4.98
N ALA A 26 5.40 8.88 3.86
CA ALA A 26 4.22 8.74 3.00
C ALA A 26 3.02 8.13 3.75
N TYR A 27 3.23 7.16 4.65
CA TYR A 27 2.16 6.62 5.49
C TYR A 27 1.59 7.64 6.48
N GLN A 28 2.44 8.47 7.10
CA GLN A 28 2.02 9.49 8.06
C GLN A 28 1.10 10.54 7.44
N ILE A 29 1.22 10.80 6.13
CA ILE A 29 0.29 11.68 5.40
C ILE A 29 -1.16 11.17 5.52
N TYR A 30 -1.37 9.86 5.40
CA TYR A 30 -2.69 9.22 5.51
C TYR A 30 -3.16 8.97 6.96
N GLU A 31 -2.33 9.29 7.95
CA GLU A 31 -2.70 9.29 9.38
C GLU A 31 -3.21 10.66 9.86
N ALA A 32 -3.29 11.64 8.97
CA ALA A 32 -3.90 12.92 9.30
C ALA A 32 -5.39 12.77 9.65
N ASP A 33 -5.88 13.64 10.53
CA ASP A 33 -7.28 13.60 10.98
C ASP A 33 -8.25 14.25 9.97
N SER A 34 -7.73 15.05 9.05
CA SER A 34 -8.51 15.71 8.01
C SER A 34 -7.65 16.00 6.77
N MET A 35 -8.31 16.47 5.71
CA MET A 35 -7.68 16.74 4.41
C MET A 35 -6.59 17.81 4.48
N GLU A 36 -6.81 18.90 5.23
CA GLU A 36 -5.88 20.03 5.30
C GLU A 36 -4.52 19.63 5.90
N PRO A 37 -4.43 18.97 7.09
CA PRO A 37 -3.17 18.46 7.61
C PRO A 37 -2.51 17.42 6.68
N ALA A 38 -3.29 16.59 5.97
CA ALA A 38 -2.73 15.66 5.00
C ALA A 38 -2.03 16.39 3.85
N GLN A 39 -2.64 17.45 3.33
CA GLN A 39 -2.06 18.30 2.29
C GLN A 39 -0.81 19.04 2.79
N GLN A 40 -0.81 19.55 4.02
CA GLN A 40 0.37 20.18 4.62
C GLN A 40 1.53 19.19 4.73
N ARG A 41 1.27 17.96 5.20
CA ARG A 41 2.27 16.89 5.25
C ARG A 41 2.76 16.50 3.86
N LEU A 42 1.89 16.47 2.86
CA LEU A 42 2.30 16.24 1.47
C LEU A 42 3.26 17.32 0.98
N GLN A 43 3.00 18.61 1.26
CA GLN A 43 3.92 19.69 0.86
C GLN A 43 5.29 19.52 1.52
N GLN A 44 5.33 19.19 2.80
CA GLN A 44 6.58 18.92 3.51
C GLN A 44 7.32 17.72 2.91
N PHE A 45 6.61 16.62 2.67
CA PHE A 45 7.15 15.43 2.02
C PHE A 45 7.77 15.73 0.64
N ILE A 46 7.11 16.58 -0.17
CA ILE A 46 7.66 17.00 -1.46
C ILE A 46 8.97 17.76 -1.25
N ILE A 47 9.01 18.73 -0.34
CA ILE A 47 10.22 19.52 -0.07
C ILE A 47 11.38 18.62 0.33
N ASP A 48 11.13 17.65 1.21
CA ASP A 48 12.16 16.78 1.78
C ASP A 48 12.70 15.77 0.75
N TRP A 49 11.83 15.22 -0.10
CA TRP A 49 12.16 14.11 -0.98
C TRP A 49 12.39 14.48 -2.44
N GLN A 50 11.96 15.66 -2.91
CA GLN A 50 12.03 16.02 -4.33
C GLN A 50 13.46 15.99 -4.87
N LEU A 51 14.45 16.41 -4.06
CA LEU A 51 15.85 16.41 -4.47
C LEU A 51 16.46 15.01 -4.49
N LEU A 52 16.08 14.16 -3.53
CA LEU A 52 16.68 12.83 -3.33
C LEU A 52 16.03 11.76 -4.20
N GLU A 53 14.70 11.77 -4.31
CA GLU A 53 13.90 10.73 -4.98
C GLU A 53 12.78 11.34 -5.85
N PRO A 54 13.11 12.20 -6.85
CA PRO A 54 12.13 12.96 -7.63
C PRO A 54 11.07 12.09 -8.33
N LYS A 55 11.45 10.89 -8.78
CA LYS A 55 10.53 9.95 -9.42
C LYS A 55 9.51 9.38 -8.43
N ALA A 56 9.92 9.12 -7.19
CA ALA A 56 9.02 8.63 -6.16
C ALA A 56 8.00 9.71 -5.79
N VAL A 57 8.46 10.95 -5.62
CA VAL A 57 7.58 12.11 -5.36
C VAL A 57 6.59 12.31 -6.50
N GLN A 58 7.05 12.28 -7.76
CA GLN A 58 6.17 12.41 -8.93
C GLN A 58 5.05 11.36 -8.94
N VAL A 59 5.40 10.08 -8.69
CA VAL A 59 4.42 9.00 -8.64
C VAL A 59 3.45 9.18 -7.47
N PHE A 60 3.95 9.62 -6.32
CA PHE A 60 3.15 9.79 -5.13
C PHE A 60 2.16 10.96 -5.23
N GLN A 61 2.56 12.06 -5.88
CA GLN A 61 1.69 13.22 -6.13
C GLN A 61 0.60 12.94 -7.16
N ARG A 62 0.85 12.00 -8.10
CA ARG A 62 -0.09 11.71 -9.17
C ARG A 62 -1.41 11.23 -8.59
N ASP A 63 -2.49 11.96 -8.90
CA ASP A 63 -3.85 11.68 -8.45
C ASP A 63 -4.01 11.61 -6.92
N PHE A 64 -3.10 12.25 -6.16
CA PHE A 64 -3.11 12.23 -4.70
C PHE A 64 -4.42 12.75 -4.11
N ASP A 65 -5.02 13.80 -4.69
CA ASP A 65 -6.29 14.33 -4.19
C ASP A 65 -7.42 13.27 -4.26
N LEU A 66 -7.39 12.36 -5.23
CA LEU A 66 -8.37 11.27 -5.32
C LEU A 66 -8.22 10.29 -4.15
N THR A 67 -7.00 10.09 -3.64
CA THR A 67 -6.76 9.18 -2.52
C THR A 67 -7.30 9.74 -1.20
N LEU A 68 -7.55 11.04 -1.10
CA LEU A 68 -8.13 11.70 0.08
C LEU A 68 -9.66 11.63 0.15
N THR A 69 -10.32 11.05 -0.87
CA THR A 69 -11.78 10.90 -0.90
C THR A 69 -12.32 10.13 0.30
N PHE A 70 -11.51 9.31 0.97
CA PHE A 70 -11.93 8.60 2.19
C PHE A 70 -12.40 9.52 3.33
N TYR A 71 -11.95 10.78 3.37
CA TYR A 71 -12.40 11.75 4.38
C TYR A 71 -13.89 12.09 4.27
N GLN A 72 -14.53 11.80 3.13
CA GLN A 72 -15.98 12.00 2.94
C GLN A 72 -16.83 10.95 3.68
N PHE A 73 -16.21 9.90 4.20
CA PHE A 73 -16.88 8.82 4.94
C PHE A 73 -16.70 8.99 6.46
N ASP A 74 -17.46 8.21 7.22
CA ASP A 74 -17.32 8.15 8.68
C ASP A 74 -15.89 7.74 9.10
N ARG A 75 -15.36 8.37 10.17
CA ARG A 75 -14.00 8.14 10.66
C ARG A 75 -13.71 6.69 11.02
N THR A 76 -14.71 5.92 11.43
CA THR A 76 -14.58 4.48 11.71
C THR A 76 -14.25 3.66 10.45
N LEU A 77 -14.63 4.16 9.27
CA LEU A 77 -14.40 3.51 7.98
C LEU A 77 -13.06 3.91 7.35
N HIS A 78 -12.47 5.04 7.75
CA HIS A 78 -11.24 5.58 7.16
C HIS A 78 -10.13 4.54 7.06
N ARG A 79 -9.86 3.79 8.13
CA ARG A 79 -8.82 2.75 8.15
C ARG A 79 -9.02 1.68 7.08
N HIS A 80 -10.27 1.35 6.77
CA HIS A 80 -10.60 0.32 5.79
C HIS A 80 -10.52 0.85 4.36
N ILE A 81 -10.96 2.10 4.14
CA ILE A 81 -11.03 2.72 2.81
C ILE A 81 -9.65 3.20 2.34
N ARG A 82 -8.83 3.78 3.23
CA ARG A 82 -7.54 4.38 2.88
C ARG A 82 -6.43 3.38 2.53
N THR A 83 -6.68 2.07 2.69
CA THR A 83 -5.66 1.04 2.46
C THR A 83 -6.10 0.05 1.39
N THR A 84 -5.17 -0.35 0.54
CA THR A 84 -5.35 -1.37 -0.51
C THR A 84 -4.95 -2.78 -0.05
N ASN A 85 -4.69 -2.97 1.25
CA ASN A 85 -4.15 -4.21 1.81
C ASN A 85 -4.93 -5.47 1.41
N HIS A 86 -6.26 -5.41 1.47
CA HIS A 86 -7.12 -6.54 1.08
C HIS A 86 -7.03 -6.83 -0.41
N LEU A 87 -7.07 -5.78 -1.24
CA LEU A 87 -6.98 -5.89 -2.69
C LEU A 87 -5.61 -6.43 -3.13
N GLU A 88 -4.53 -5.94 -2.54
CA GLU A 88 -3.16 -6.39 -2.79
C GLU A 88 -2.96 -7.86 -2.42
N ARG A 89 -3.55 -8.28 -1.29
CA ARG A 89 -3.53 -9.69 -0.86
C ARG A 89 -4.25 -10.58 -1.87
N LEU A 90 -5.48 -10.20 -2.27
CA LEU A 90 -6.27 -10.94 -3.26
C LEU A 90 -5.50 -11.09 -4.58
N PHE A 91 -4.99 -9.98 -5.13
CA PHE A 91 -4.22 -10.02 -6.38
C PHE A 91 -2.89 -10.75 -6.26
N ARG A 92 -2.28 -10.79 -5.07
CA ARG A 92 -1.09 -11.61 -4.82
C ARG A 92 -1.44 -13.10 -4.89
N GLU A 93 -2.54 -13.52 -4.25
CA GLU A 93 -2.99 -14.91 -4.32
C GLU A 93 -3.31 -15.32 -5.76
N PHE A 94 -3.97 -14.44 -6.53
CA PHE A 94 -4.22 -14.67 -7.94
C PHE A 94 -2.92 -14.80 -8.75
N ARG A 95 -1.98 -13.87 -8.60
CA ARG A 95 -0.68 -13.91 -9.31
C ARG A 95 0.09 -15.18 -8.99
N THR A 96 0.17 -15.59 -7.73
CA THR A 96 0.83 -16.85 -7.36
C THR A 96 0.22 -18.05 -8.10
N LYS A 97 -1.10 -18.12 -8.23
CA LYS A 97 -1.77 -19.20 -8.98
C LYS A 97 -1.60 -19.08 -10.49
N SER A 98 -1.59 -17.87 -11.01
CA SER A 98 -1.25 -17.61 -12.41
C SER A 98 0.18 -18.05 -12.74
N ASP A 99 1.14 -17.73 -11.86
CA ASP A 99 2.56 -18.07 -12.04
C ASP A 99 2.79 -19.59 -12.00
N GLU A 100 2.07 -20.32 -11.14
CA GLU A 100 2.08 -21.80 -11.10
C GLU A 100 1.58 -22.42 -12.42
N ILE A 101 0.64 -21.78 -13.10
CA ILE A 101 0.06 -22.25 -14.37
C ILE A 101 0.93 -21.87 -15.56
N GLY A 102 1.61 -20.72 -15.50
CA GLY A 102 2.50 -20.19 -16.53
C GLY A 102 1.73 -19.56 -17.70
N ALA A 103 0.99 -20.35 -18.48
CA ALA A 103 0.25 -19.88 -19.64
C ALA A 103 -1.18 -20.44 -19.70
N PHE A 104 -2.15 -19.56 -19.90
CA PHE A 104 -3.55 -19.96 -20.06
C PHE A 104 -3.87 -20.24 -21.54
N PRO A 105 -4.56 -21.35 -21.86
CA PRO A 105 -4.91 -21.70 -23.24
C PRO A 105 -6.01 -20.80 -23.83
N HIS A 106 -6.86 -20.22 -22.99
CA HIS A 106 -7.91 -19.28 -23.38
C HIS A 106 -8.35 -18.44 -22.17
N GLU A 107 -9.00 -17.31 -22.42
CA GLU A 107 -9.44 -16.34 -21.40
C GLU A 107 -10.30 -16.98 -20.30
N THR A 108 -11.23 -17.87 -20.66
CA THR A 108 -12.10 -18.55 -19.68
C THR A 108 -11.33 -19.32 -18.61
N SER A 109 -10.17 -19.89 -18.93
CA SER A 109 -9.34 -20.59 -17.94
C SER A 109 -8.73 -19.63 -16.93
N CYS A 110 -8.29 -18.45 -17.39
CA CYS A 110 -7.80 -17.38 -16.52
C CYS A 110 -8.91 -16.87 -15.59
N LEU A 111 -10.08 -16.57 -16.16
CA LEU A 111 -11.26 -16.14 -15.39
C LEU A 111 -11.72 -17.19 -14.38
N THR A 112 -11.65 -18.47 -14.73
CA THR A 112 -11.99 -19.57 -13.81
C THR A 112 -11.05 -19.57 -12.60
N VAL A 113 -9.74 -19.39 -12.80
CA VAL A 113 -8.78 -19.32 -11.70
C VAL A 113 -9.02 -18.07 -10.85
N PHE A 114 -9.29 -16.92 -11.48
CA PHE A 114 -9.62 -15.69 -10.76
C PHE A 114 -10.87 -15.86 -9.88
N PHE A 115 -11.94 -16.46 -10.43
CA PHE A 115 -13.16 -16.79 -9.70
C PHE A 115 -12.87 -17.72 -8.51
N LEU A 116 -12.11 -18.80 -8.71
CA LEU A 116 -11.75 -19.73 -7.63
C LEU A 116 -10.94 -19.06 -6.51
N VAL A 117 -10.09 -18.09 -6.84
CA VAL A 117 -9.35 -17.29 -5.84
C VAL A 117 -10.30 -16.41 -5.04
N ILE A 118 -11.27 -15.76 -5.68
CA ILE A 118 -12.31 -14.96 -5.00
C ILE A 118 -13.14 -15.84 -4.07
N GLU A 119 -13.67 -16.97 -4.55
CA GLU A 119 -14.48 -17.88 -3.73
C GLU A 119 -13.72 -18.40 -2.51
N ARG A 120 -12.43 -18.70 -2.69
CA ARG A 120 -11.55 -19.10 -1.59
C ARG A 120 -11.35 -17.97 -0.59
N ASP A 121 -11.18 -16.73 -1.05
CA ASP A 121 -11.02 -15.56 -0.18
C ASP A 121 -12.31 -15.31 0.61
N HIS A 122 -13.47 -15.32 -0.04
CA HIS A 122 -14.78 -15.24 0.59
C HIS A 122 -14.95 -16.30 1.69
N ALA A 123 -14.65 -17.57 1.40
CA ALA A 123 -14.76 -18.66 2.37
C ALA A 123 -13.84 -18.47 3.61
N LYS A 124 -12.66 -17.84 3.47
CA LYS A 124 -11.79 -17.51 4.61
C LYS A 124 -12.39 -16.42 5.49
N HIS A 125 -13.02 -15.43 4.87
CA HIS A 125 -13.62 -14.30 5.56
C HIS A 125 -14.93 -14.68 6.25
N ASP A 126 -15.73 -15.56 5.65
CA ASP A 126 -17.02 -16.00 6.17
C ASP A 126 -16.90 -16.98 7.37
N ARG A 127 -15.78 -17.72 7.49
CA ARG A 127 -15.47 -18.52 8.69
C ARG A 127 -15.53 -17.72 10.00
N LYS A 128 -15.21 -16.42 9.97
CA LYS A 128 -15.27 -15.57 11.17
C LYS A 128 -16.70 -15.16 11.56
N SER A 129 -17.64 -15.20 10.61
CA SER A 129 -19.07 -15.00 10.86
C SER A 129 -19.68 -16.24 11.53
N VAL A 130 -19.36 -17.43 11.01
CA VAL A 130 -19.87 -18.71 11.56
C VAL A 130 -19.34 -18.98 12.97
N ALA A 131 -18.06 -18.71 13.24
CA ALA A 131 -17.46 -18.95 14.56
C ALA A 131 -17.95 -18.03 15.69
N LYS A 132 -18.72 -16.98 15.38
CA LYS A 132 -19.32 -16.07 16.38
C LYS A 132 -20.79 -16.40 16.71
N ASN A 133 -21.40 -17.33 15.97
CA ASN A 133 -22.80 -17.74 16.14
C ASN A 133 -22.92 -19.19 16.66
N SER A 134 -21.90 -19.70 17.36
CA SER A 134 -21.88 -21.04 17.97
C SER A 134 -21.42 -20.97 19.42
#